data_AF-A0A2T4V3E6-F1
#
_entry.id   AF-A0A2T4V3E6-F1
#
_cell.length_a   1.000
_cell.length_b   1.000
_cell.length_c   1.000
_cell.angle_alpha   90.00
_cell.angle_beta   90.00
_cell.angle_gamma   90.00
#
_symmetry.space_group_name_H-M   'P 1'
#
loop_
_entity.id
_entity.type
_entity.pdbx_description
1 polymer ?
#
loop_
_entity_poly.entity_id
_entity_poly.type
_entity_poly.pdbx_seq_one_letter_code
_entity_poly.pdbx_strand_id
1 'polypeptide(L)'
;MKDGQETIMKKPLKSLASIRHAIKGSLCVLVLAAASSSAAEKPTSCGDLESRIYRITGRGLACEKAKEVAQAYDQMLRDKSSFPSTSDPMKVQGFSCRTQSRGYESFGVRCTKGSKVITFDWGV
;
A
#
# COMPACT_ATOMS: atom_id res chain seq x y z
N MET A 1 -3.27 -66.05 38.83
CA MET A 1 -2.82 -64.75 38.29
C MET A 1 -1.64 -64.35 39.18
N LYS A 2 -0.39 -64.39 38.71
CA LYS A 2 0.24 -63.44 37.77
C LYS A 2 0.11 -61.98 38.23
N ASP A 3 1.14 -61.15 38.41
CA ASP A 3 2.63 -61.26 38.53
C ASP A 3 3.06 -59.98 39.31
N GLY A 4 4.15 -59.84 40.09
CA GLY A 4 5.27 -60.73 40.48
C GLY A 4 5.97 -60.17 41.76
N GLN A 5 7.31 -60.30 41.90
CA GLN A 5 8.08 -59.90 43.10
C GLN A 5 9.38 -59.15 42.74
N GLU A 6 9.82 -58.20 43.60
CA GLU A 6 11.20 -57.68 43.78
C GLU A 6 11.94 -56.97 42.60
N THR A 7 12.76 -55.92 42.78
CA THR A 7 13.93 -55.83 43.68
C THR A 7 14.45 -54.38 43.92
N ILE A 8 14.87 -54.11 45.17
CA ILE A 8 16.14 -53.47 45.61
C ILE A 8 16.51 -52.01 45.23
N MET A 9 16.92 -51.26 46.27
CA MET A 9 17.45 -49.88 46.28
C MET A 9 18.77 -49.65 45.50
N LYS A 10 19.01 -48.40 45.07
CA LYS A 10 20.33 -47.72 45.13
C LYS A 10 20.23 -46.17 45.00
N LYS A 11 20.72 -45.46 46.03
CA LYS A 11 21.21 -44.05 45.99
C LYS A 11 22.75 -44.09 45.79
N PRO A 12 23.48 -42.96 45.66
CA PRO A 12 23.16 -41.60 45.19
C PRO A 12 24.13 -41.12 44.08
N LEU A 13 24.05 -39.86 43.59
CA LEU A 13 25.18 -38.90 43.57
C LEU A 13 24.82 -37.50 42.99
N LYS A 14 25.30 -36.45 43.67
CA LYS A 14 25.74 -35.10 43.21
C LYS A 14 24.82 -34.31 42.24
N SER A 15 24.23 -33.16 42.65
CA SER A 15 24.83 -31.86 43.07
C SER A 15 25.03 -30.88 41.90
N LEU A 16 24.96 -29.58 42.21
CA LEU A 16 24.98 -28.39 41.33
C LEU A 16 23.64 -28.11 40.61
N ALA A 17 23.06 -26.91 40.65
CA ALA A 17 23.37 -25.73 41.47
C ALA A 17 22.11 -24.89 41.73
N SER A 18 22.02 -24.26 42.90
CA SER A 18 21.03 -23.22 43.19
C SER A 18 21.58 -21.86 42.78
N ILE A 19 20.93 -21.17 41.85
CA ILE A 19 21.18 -19.74 41.58
C ILE A 19 19.83 -19.02 41.46
N ARG A 20 19.58 -18.10 42.41
CA ARG A 20 18.49 -17.12 42.42
C ARG A 20 18.85 -15.89 41.57
N HIS A 21 17.87 -14.98 41.43
CA HIS A 21 17.91 -13.63 40.84
C HIS A 21 17.63 -13.63 39.33
N ALA A 22 16.49 -13.09 38.84
CA ALA A 22 16.05 -11.68 38.83
C ALA A 22 16.73 -10.86 37.72
N ILE A 23 16.13 -9.71 37.33
CA ILE A 23 16.46 -8.88 36.13
C ILE A 23 15.83 -9.50 34.86
N LYS A 24 15.11 -8.80 33.97
CA LYS A 24 14.96 -7.36 33.72
C LYS A 24 13.51 -7.03 33.31
N GLY A 25 12.89 -6.02 33.92
CA GLY A 25 11.73 -5.37 33.31
C GLY A 25 12.21 -4.57 32.10
N SER A 26 12.09 -5.14 30.89
CA SER A 26 12.52 -4.47 29.67
C SER A 26 11.47 -3.46 29.24
N LEU A 27 11.68 -2.21 29.64
CA LEU A 27 10.88 -1.05 29.27
C LEU A 27 10.70 -1.01 27.74
N CYS A 28 9.47 -1.20 27.25
CA CYS A 28 9.13 -0.97 25.84
C CYS A 28 9.19 0.53 25.54
N VAL A 29 10.40 1.04 25.26
CA VAL A 29 10.58 2.38 24.71
C VAL A 29 10.06 2.35 23.27
N LEU A 30 8.77 2.64 23.11
CA LEU A 30 8.18 2.98 21.83
C LEU A 30 8.79 4.31 21.38
N VAL A 31 9.91 4.23 20.64
CA VAL A 31 10.42 5.35 19.86
C VAL A 31 9.39 5.64 18.77
N LEU A 32 8.47 6.54 19.09
CA LEU A 32 7.48 7.03 18.17
C LEU A 32 8.22 7.86 17.11
N ALA A 33 8.64 7.18 16.03
CA ALA A 33 9.33 7.82 14.93
C ALA A 33 8.48 9.01 14.47
N ALA A 34 9.07 10.20 14.50
CA ALA A 34 8.35 11.44 14.19
C ALA A 34 7.71 11.31 12.81
N ALA A 35 6.40 11.18 12.78
CA ALA A 35 5.63 11.27 11.56
C ALA A 35 5.80 12.70 11.06
N SER A 36 6.79 12.92 10.19
CA SER A 36 7.01 14.21 9.54
C SER A 36 5.68 14.64 8.95
N SER A 37 5.10 15.69 9.53
CA SER A 37 3.82 16.27 9.12
C SER A 37 3.99 17.00 7.80
N SER A 38 4.26 16.22 6.76
CA SER A 38 4.06 16.57 5.35
C SER A 38 2.58 16.83 5.19
N ALA A 39 2.17 18.05 5.54
CA ALA A 39 0.80 18.53 5.46
C ALA A 39 0.28 18.16 4.08
N ALA A 40 -0.68 17.25 4.06
CA ALA A 40 -1.13 16.62 2.84
C ALA A 40 -1.72 17.69 1.94
N GLU A 41 -0.96 18.13 0.92
CA GLU A 41 -1.40 19.18 -0.01
C GLU A 41 -2.83 18.91 -0.44
N LYS A 42 -3.72 19.89 -0.27
CA LYS A 42 -5.14 19.66 -0.52
C LYS A 42 -5.35 19.32 -2.01
N PRO A 43 -6.20 18.34 -2.34
CA PRO A 43 -6.58 18.11 -3.73
C PRO A 43 -7.26 19.35 -4.31
N THR A 44 -6.84 19.75 -5.50
CA THR A 44 -7.38 20.89 -6.26
C THR A 44 -8.16 20.35 -7.45
N SER A 45 -9.42 20.75 -7.60
CA SER A 45 -10.19 20.43 -8.81
C SER A 45 -9.62 21.21 -9.98
N CYS A 46 -9.39 20.51 -11.09
CA CYS A 46 -8.86 21.03 -12.34
C CYS A 46 -9.94 21.11 -13.44
N GLY A 47 -11.17 20.72 -13.11
CA GLY A 47 -12.30 20.63 -14.05
C GLY A 47 -12.21 19.43 -14.98
N ASP A 48 -12.93 19.52 -16.08
CA ASP A 48 -13.16 18.45 -17.03
C ASP A 48 -12.43 18.72 -18.36
N LEU A 49 -12.52 17.77 -19.28
CA LEU A 49 -12.14 17.91 -20.69
C LEU A 49 -13.34 17.51 -21.56
N GLU A 50 -13.45 18.08 -22.77
CA GLU A 50 -14.50 17.72 -23.75
C GLU A 50 -14.18 16.40 -24.47
N SER A 51 -13.81 15.38 -23.69
CA SER A 51 -13.45 14.06 -24.17
C SER A 51 -13.89 13.01 -23.16
N ARG A 52 -13.34 11.80 -23.26
CA ARG A 52 -13.54 10.68 -22.33
C ARG A 52 -13.13 10.95 -20.87
N ILE A 53 -12.63 12.13 -20.53
CA ILE A 53 -11.98 12.44 -19.25
C ILE A 53 -12.77 13.49 -18.46
N TYR A 54 -13.15 13.14 -17.24
CA TYR A 54 -13.96 13.97 -16.36
C TYR A 54 -13.34 14.10 -14.96
N ARG A 55 -13.76 15.15 -14.23
CA ARG A 55 -13.53 15.34 -12.79
C ARG A 55 -12.06 15.27 -12.37
N ILE A 56 -11.19 15.89 -13.17
CA ILE A 56 -9.74 15.88 -12.97
C ILE A 56 -9.41 16.62 -11.67
N THR A 57 -8.67 15.97 -10.79
CA THR A 57 -8.22 16.50 -9.51
C THR A 57 -6.73 16.26 -9.36
N GLY A 58 -5.96 17.31 -9.06
CA GLY A 58 -4.51 17.26 -8.85
C GLY A 58 -4.11 17.53 -7.40
N ARG A 59 -3.01 16.92 -6.96
CA ARG A 59 -2.38 17.17 -5.64
C ARG A 59 -0.86 17.17 -5.76
N GLY A 60 -0.22 18.26 -5.36
CA GLY A 60 1.24 18.46 -5.51
C GLY A 60 1.71 18.73 -6.94
N LEU A 61 0.80 19.17 -7.82
CA LEU A 61 1.09 19.61 -9.18
C LEU A 61 0.09 20.65 -9.66
N ALA A 62 0.49 21.43 -10.68
CA ALA A 62 -0.40 22.35 -11.38
C ALA A 62 -1.48 21.60 -12.19
N CYS A 63 -2.65 22.23 -12.34
CA CYS A 63 -3.79 21.63 -13.04
C CYS A 63 -3.56 21.40 -14.54
N GLU A 64 -2.77 22.25 -15.20
CA GLU A 64 -2.31 22.04 -16.57
C GLU A 64 -1.61 20.68 -16.71
N LYS A 65 -0.65 20.39 -15.82
CA LYS A 65 0.06 19.10 -15.81
C LYS A 65 -0.84 17.92 -15.42
N ALA A 66 -1.91 18.14 -14.66
CA ALA A 66 -2.92 17.12 -14.38
C ALA A 66 -3.72 16.77 -15.65
N LYS A 67 -4.10 17.78 -16.44
CA LYS A 67 -4.79 17.63 -17.73
C LYS A 67 -3.92 16.93 -18.77
N GLU A 68 -2.65 17.34 -18.93
CA GLU A 68 -1.71 16.71 -19.87
C GLU A 68 -1.56 15.19 -19.61
N VAL A 69 -1.42 14.78 -18.34
CA VAL A 69 -1.26 13.36 -17.99
C VAL A 69 -2.55 12.59 -18.24
N ALA A 70 -3.72 13.17 -17.97
CA ALA A 70 -5.00 12.54 -18.27
C ALA A 70 -5.22 12.39 -19.79
N GLN A 71 -4.90 13.41 -20.59
CA GLN A 71 -4.96 13.35 -22.06
C GLN A 71 -4.02 12.28 -22.62
N ALA A 72 -2.77 12.22 -22.14
CA ALA A 72 -1.82 11.20 -22.57
C ALA A 72 -2.24 9.77 -22.15
N TYR A 73 -3.01 9.63 -21.07
CA TYR A 73 -3.61 8.36 -20.68
C TYR A 73 -4.71 7.94 -21.66
N ASP A 74 -5.61 8.84 -22.06
CA ASP A 74 -6.65 8.54 -23.06
C ASP A 74 -6.06 8.20 -24.43
N GLN A 75 -5.08 8.97 -24.92
CA GLN A 75 -4.37 8.70 -26.18
C GLN A 75 -3.77 7.29 -26.19
N MET A 76 -3.01 6.94 -25.15
CA MET A 76 -2.41 5.61 -24.99
C MET A 76 -3.43 4.47 -25.01
N LEU A 77 -4.68 4.69 -24.56
CA LEU A 77 -5.74 3.69 -24.63
C LEU A 77 -6.40 3.61 -26.01
N ARG A 78 -6.53 4.74 -26.72
CA ARG A 78 -6.98 4.76 -28.12
C ARG A 78 -6.03 3.96 -29.02
N ASP A 79 -4.71 4.09 -28.79
CA ASP A 79 -3.68 3.36 -29.55
C ASP A 79 -3.63 1.85 -29.26
N LYS A 80 -4.03 1.43 -28.05
CA LYS A 80 -3.87 0.03 -27.60
C LYS A 80 -4.99 -0.91 -28.06
N SER A 81 -6.09 -0.40 -28.62
CA SER A 81 -7.25 -1.17 -29.10
C SER A 81 -7.85 -2.15 -28.07
N SER A 82 -7.51 -2.00 -26.79
CA SER A 82 -7.82 -2.92 -25.69
C SER A 82 -7.96 -2.11 -24.40
N PHE A 83 -8.95 -2.48 -23.59
CA PHE A 83 -9.24 -1.79 -22.34
C PHE A 83 -8.10 -1.91 -21.31
N PRO A 84 -7.94 -0.90 -20.43
CA PRO A 84 -6.94 -0.93 -19.38
C PRO A 84 -7.15 -2.10 -18.42
N SER A 85 -6.15 -2.98 -18.30
CA SER A 85 -6.09 -3.99 -17.24
C SER A 85 -6.12 -3.30 -15.87
N THR A 86 -6.93 -3.81 -14.95
CA THR A 86 -7.00 -3.33 -13.56
C THR A 86 -5.85 -3.87 -12.70
N SER A 87 -5.17 -4.92 -13.16
CA SER A 87 -4.09 -5.60 -12.42
C SER A 87 -2.79 -4.82 -12.41
N ASP A 88 -2.42 -4.20 -13.53
CA ASP A 88 -1.08 -3.65 -13.77
C ASP A 88 -1.09 -2.13 -13.95
N PRO A 89 -0.18 -1.40 -13.28
CA PRO A 89 -0.13 0.05 -13.40
C PRO A 89 0.53 0.49 -14.71
N MET A 90 -0.22 1.19 -15.56
CA MET A 90 0.30 1.81 -16.77
C MET A 90 1.24 2.98 -16.45
N LYS A 91 2.21 3.25 -17.34
CA LYS A 91 3.17 4.35 -17.18
C LYS A 91 2.85 5.47 -18.17
N VAL A 92 2.45 6.63 -17.66
CA VAL A 92 2.05 7.80 -18.47
C VAL A 92 2.86 9.00 -18.00
N GLN A 93 3.73 9.55 -18.86
CA GLN A 93 4.63 10.69 -18.54
C GLN A 93 5.43 10.53 -17.22
N GLY A 94 5.79 9.28 -16.88
CA GLY A 94 6.47 8.94 -15.63
C GLY A 94 5.60 8.95 -14.38
N PHE A 95 4.27 9.05 -14.51
CA PHE A 95 3.31 8.67 -13.47
C PHE A 95 2.97 7.19 -13.61
N SER A 96 2.61 6.57 -12.48
CA SER A 96 2.09 5.21 -12.39
C SER A 96 0.57 5.27 -12.24
N CYS A 97 -0.17 4.98 -13.30
CA CYS A 97 -1.63 5.06 -13.35
C CYS A 97 -2.26 3.68 -13.11
N ARG A 98 -3.18 3.60 -12.14
CA ARG A 98 -4.04 2.43 -11.91
C ARG A 98 -5.49 2.78 -12.22
N THR A 99 -6.21 1.79 -12.72
CA THR A 99 -7.56 1.94 -13.21
C THR A 99 -8.49 1.01 -12.42
N GLN A 100 -9.63 1.53 -11.98
CA GLN A 100 -10.64 0.81 -11.23
C GLN A 100 -11.98 0.97 -11.94
N SER A 101 -12.66 -0.12 -12.30
CA SER A 101 -14.01 -0.03 -12.86
C SER A 101 -14.97 0.63 -11.86
N ARG A 102 -15.84 1.50 -12.38
CA ARG A 102 -16.93 2.17 -11.67
C ARG A 102 -18.31 1.65 -12.09
N GLY A 103 -18.38 0.86 -13.16
CA GLY A 103 -19.61 0.39 -13.78
C GLY A 103 -19.40 0.14 -15.28
N TYR A 104 -20.51 0.12 -16.03
CA TYR A 104 -20.49 0.01 -17.48
C TYR A 104 -19.69 1.15 -18.11
N GLU A 105 -18.66 0.78 -18.88
CA GLU A 105 -17.76 1.66 -19.65
C GLU A 105 -17.17 2.86 -18.89
N SER A 106 -17.14 2.80 -17.55
CA SER A 106 -16.75 3.90 -16.67
C SER A 106 -15.67 3.46 -15.67
N PHE A 107 -14.62 4.26 -15.51
CA PHE A 107 -13.43 3.90 -14.73
C PHE A 107 -12.91 5.09 -13.92
N GLY A 108 -12.55 4.85 -12.65
CA GLY A 108 -11.75 5.79 -11.88
C GLY A 108 -10.27 5.53 -12.12
N VAL A 109 -9.53 6.55 -12.54
CA VAL A 109 -8.08 6.48 -12.77
C VAL A 109 -7.34 7.24 -11.68
N ARG A 110 -6.28 6.64 -11.14
CA ARG A 110 -5.38 7.26 -10.17
C ARG A 110 -3.93 7.12 -10.62
N CYS A 111 -3.31 8.25 -10.95
CA CYS A 111 -1.92 8.35 -11.35
C CYS A 111 -1.06 8.93 -10.21
N THR A 112 0.09 8.30 -9.92
CA THR A 112 1.00 8.74 -8.84
C THR A 112 2.45 8.92 -9.31
N LYS A 113 3.15 9.92 -8.77
CA LYS A 113 4.58 10.18 -9.00
C LYS A 113 5.21 10.81 -7.75
N GLY A 114 5.82 9.99 -6.90
CA GLY A 114 6.24 10.42 -5.56
C GLY A 114 5.04 10.85 -4.73
N SER A 115 5.10 12.05 -4.13
CA SER A 115 3.96 12.66 -3.41
C SER A 115 2.82 13.14 -4.32
N LYS A 116 3.06 13.26 -5.63
CA LYS A 116 2.10 13.85 -6.58
C LYS A 116 1.04 12.84 -6.95
N VAL A 117 -0.23 13.26 -6.91
CA VAL A 117 -1.38 12.42 -7.22
C VAL A 117 -2.30 13.15 -8.19
N ILE A 118 -2.78 12.44 -9.21
CA ILE A 118 -3.84 12.87 -10.11
C ILE A 118 -4.93 11.81 -10.04
N THR A 119 -6.19 12.25 -9.95
CA THR A 119 -7.35 11.38 -10.10
C THR A 119 -8.31 11.99 -11.12
N PHE A 120 -8.91 11.16 -11.97
CA PHE A 120 -9.95 11.54 -12.91
C PHE A 120 -10.86 10.33 -13.16
N ASP A 121 -12.08 10.58 -13.60
CA ASP A 121 -12.94 9.53 -14.14
C ASP A 121 -12.74 9.49 -15.66
N TRP A 122 -12.72 8.28 -16.24
CA TRP A 122 -12.57 8.02 -17.66
C TRP A 122 -13.71 7.11 -18.14
N GLY A 123 -14.43 7.55 -19.18
CA GLY A 123 -15.58 6.83 -19.76
C GLY A 123 -15.43 6.66 -21.27
N VAL A 124 -15.92 5.56 -21.85
CA VAL A 124 -15.62 5.17 -23.24
C VAL A 124 -16.68 5.62 -24.26
#